data_AF-A0A1A7YPE7-F1
#
_entry.id   AF-A0A1A7YPE7-F1
#
_cell.length_a   1.000
_cell.length_b   1.000
_cell.length_c   1.000
_cell.angle_alpha   90.00
_cell.angle_beta   90.00
_cell.angle_gamma   90.00
#
_symmetry.space_group_name_H-M   'P 1'
#
loop_
_entity.id
_entity.type
_entity.pdbx_description
1 polymer ?
#
loop_
_entity_poly.entity_id
_entity_poly.type
_entity_poly.pdbx_seq_one_letter_code
_entity_poly.pdbx_strand_id
1 'polypeptide(L)'
;MDRLLLSRIDDDLGSSEVAELCFLCGDVVNRKRLEGIMDAKGLFMRLEEKGLMDNPSFLSQLLRTIHRADLTDLLEGSCIEQEETDASPILSQYRVMLYRIHADMTKENLDKMKYLLNDKLSKKQLEMSSTALDVFAEME
;
A
#
# COMPACT_ATOMS: atom_id res chain seq x y z
N MET A 1 7.99 -11.25 13.58
CA MET A 1 7.73 -9.96 14.26
C MET A 1 6.84 -10.14 15.49
N ASP A 2 6.87 -9.20 16.44
CA ASP A 2 5.99 -9.21 17.61
C ASP A 2 4.53 -8.91 17.21
N ARG A 3 3.61 -9.80 17.60
CA ARG A 3 2.18 -9.68 17.29
C ARG A 3 1.53 -8.48 17.98
N LEU A 4 2.07 -8.05 19.12
CA LEU A 4 1.58 -6.87 19.84
C LEU A 4 1.89 -5.59 19.07
N LEU A 5 3.07 -5.49 18.45
CA LEU A 5 3.43 -4.35 17.60
C LEU A 5 2.52 -4.28 16.36
N LEU A 6 2.28 -5.41 15.69
CA LEU A 6 1.40 -5.46 14.53
C LEU A 6 -0.03 -5.06 14.86
N SER A 7 -0.55 -5.44 16.04
CA SER A 7 -1.87 -5.00 16.50
C SER A 7 -1.93 -3.49 16.70
N ARG A 8 -0.88 -2.89 17.26
CA ARG A 8 -0.82 -1.45 17.47
C ARG A 8 -0.76 -0.68 16.16
N ILE A 9 0.03 -1.18 15.20
CA ILE A 9 0.11 -0.62 13.85
C ILE A 9 -1.26 -0.73 13.14
N ASP A 10 -1.96 -1.85 13.30
CA ASP A 10 -3.32 -2.04 12.76
C ASP A 10 -4.32 -1.05 13.37
N ASP A 11 -4.27 -0.84 14.70
CA ASP A 11 -5.15 0.12 15.39
C ASP A 11 -4.89 1.58 14.95
N ASP A 12 -3.65 1.92 14.60
CA ASP A 12 -3.23 3.25 14.16
C ASP A 12 -3.40 3.50 12.65
N LEU A 13 -3.69 2.45 11.85
CA LEU A 13 -3.89 2.55 10.40
C LEU A 13 -5.37 2.68 10.05
N GLY A 14 -5.71 3.75 9.34
CA GLY A 14 -7.04 3.96 8.78
C GLY A 14 -7.30 3.11 7.54
N SER A 15 -8.57 2.90 7.21
CA SER A 15 -8.98 2.11 6.03
C SER A 15 -8.44 2.66 4.70
N SER A 16 -8.25 3.99 4.59
CA SER A 16 -7.62 4.61 3.41
C SER A 16 -6.16 4.22 3.30
N GLU A 17 -5.41 4.26 4.41
CA GLU A 17 -4.00 3.89 4.44
C GLU A 17 -3.82 2.40 4.17
N VAL A 18 -4.72 1.55 4.69
CA VAL A 18 -4.74 0.11 4.38
C VAL A 18 -4.96 -0.13 2.88
N ALA A 19 -5.86 0.61 2.23
CA ALA A 19 -6.09 0.51 0.80
C ALA A 19 -4.85 0.93 -0.01
N GLU A 20 -4.17 2.00 0.40
CA GLU A 20 -2.90 2.45 -0.18
C GLU A 20 -1.79 1.39 -0.04
N LEU A 21 -1.66 0.78 1.14
CA LEU A 21 -0.71 -0.30 1.40
C LEU A 21 -1.01 -1.54 0.56
N CYS A 22 -2.29 -1.91 0.42
CA CYS A 22 -2.72 -2.98 -0.47
C CYS A 22 -2.29 -2.69 -1.92
N PHE A 23 -2.49 -1.47 -2.41
CA PHE A 23 -2.05 -1.10 -3.76
C PHE A 23 -0.53 -1.25 -3.94
N LEU A 24 0.27 -0.75 -2.99
CA LEU A 24 1.73 -0.87 -3.02
C LEU A 24 2.20 -2.34 -3.00
N CYS A 25 1.46 -3.20 -2.30
CA CYS A 25 1.74 -4.64 -2.23
C CYS A 25 1.28 -5.44 -3.46
N GLY A 26 0.61 -4.82 -4.44
CA GLY A 26 0.01 -5.51 -5.59
C GLY A 26 1.00 -6.28 -6.47
N ASP A 27 2.28 -5.90 -6.47
CA ASP A 27 3.33 -6.61 -7.21
C ASP A 27 3.84 -7.85 -6.48
N VAL A 28 3.65 -7.93 -5.16
CA VAL A 28 4.16 -9.02 -4.31
C VAL A 28 3.05 -9.99 -3.90
N VAL A 29 1.86 -9.46 -3.66
CA VAL A 29 0.64 -10.20 -3.35
C VAL A 29 -0.36 -9.98 -4.48
N ASN A 30 -0.87 -11.08 -5.03
CA ASN A 30 -1.87 -11.03 -6.09
C ASN A 30 -3.09 -10.22 -5.65
N ARG A 31 -3.52 -9.27 -6.48
CA ARG A 31 -4.65 -8.36 -6.23
C ARG A 31 -5.91 -9.08 -5.74
N LYS A 32 -6.24 -10.24 -6.28
CA LYS A 32 -7.41 -11.05 -5.83
C LYS A 32 -7.35 -11.45 -4.36
N ARG A 33 -6.16 -11.49 -3.76
CA ARG A 33 -5.97 -11.80 -2.33
C ARG A 33 -6.01 -10.55 -1.44
N LEU A 34 -5.81 -9.39 -2.05
CA LEU A 34 -5.89 -8.07 -1.43
C LEU A 34 -7.31 -7.48 -1.55
N GLU A 35 -8.07 -7.91 -2.55
CA GLU A 35 -9.49 -7.62 -2.69
C GLU A 35 -10.26 -8.08 -1.45
N GLY A 36 -10.88 -7.13 -0.74
CA GLY A 36 -11.67 -7.39 0.46
C GLY A 36 -10.91 -7.28 1.78
N ILE A 37 -9.61 -6.95 1.76
CA ILE A 37 -8.87 -6.58 2.98
C ILE A 37 -9.36 -5.21 3.43
N MET A 38 -9.85 -5.12 4.67
CA MET A 38 -10.35 -3.89 5.28
C MET A 38 -9.46 -3.38 6.42
N ASP A 39 -8.59 -4.24 6.94
CA ASP A 39 -7.71 -4.01 8.09
C ASP A 39 -6.24 -4.31 7.74
N ALA A 40 -5.30 -3.63 8.41
CA ALA A 40 -3.88 -3.84 8.18
C ALA A 40 -3.46 -5.26 8.60
N LYS A 41 -4.13 -5.82 9.62
CA LYS A 41 -3.95 -7.20 10.05
C LYS A 41 -4.20 -8.20 8.92
N GLY A 42 -5.25 -8.00 8.12
CA GLY A 42 -5.51 -8.81 6.93
C GLY A 42 -4.35 -8.75 5.93
N LEU A 43 -3.82 -7.55 5.69
CA LEU A 43 -2.65 -7.34 4.84
C LEU A 43 -1.40 -8.03 5.40
N PHE A 44 -1.12 -7.88 6.70
CA PHE A 44 0.03 -8.49 7.36
C PHE A 44 0.02 -10.01 7.28
N MET A 45 -1.15 -10.65 7.43
CA MET A 45 -1.27 -12.09 7.22
C MET A 45 -0.91 -12.50 5.78
N ARG A 46 -1.31 -11.72 4.76
CA ARG A 46 -0.93 -12.00 3.36
C ARG A 46 0.55 -11.84 3.09
N LEU A 47 1.17 -10.85 3.73
CA LEU A 47 2.61 -10.61 3.66
C LEU A 47 3.40 -11.69 4.39
N GLU A 48 2.91 -12.19 5.53
CA GLU A 48 3.50 -13.29 6.31
C GLU A 48 3.49 -14.60 5.51
N GLU A 49 2.38 -14.92 4.84
CA GLU A 49 2.31 -16.09 3.92
C GLU A 49 3.35 -16.04 2.79
N LYS A 50 3.87 -14.85 2.46
CA LYS A 50 4.90 -14.64 1.42
C LYS A 50 6.32 -14.54 2.00
N GLY A 51 6.48 -14.64 3.32
CA GLY A 51 7.78 -14.46 4.00
C GLY A 51 8.27 -13.00 4.03
N LEU A 52 7.40 -12.03 3.73
CA LEU A 52 7.78 -10.61 3.69
C LEU A 52 7.71 -9.96 5.08
N MET A 53 7.04 -10.62 6.03
CA MET A 53 6.96 -10.20 7.43
C MET A 53 8.09 -10.78 8.29
N ASP A 54 8.98 -11.56 7.69
CA ASP A 54 10.16 -12.09 8.39
C ASP A 54 11.18 -10.97 8.65
N ASN A 55 11.24 -9.97 7.76
CA ASN A 55 12.09 -8.79 7.89
C ASN A 55 11.25 -7.52 8.16
N PRO A 56 11.56 -6.74 9.20
CA PRO A 56 10.85 -5.49 9.51
C PRO A 56 11.12 -4.38 8.48
N SER A 57 12.17 -4.52 7.66
CA SER A 57 12.56 -3.54 6.65
C SER A 57 11.47 -3.32 5.59
N PHE A 58 10.81 -4.38 5.14
CA PHE A 58 9.75 -4.26 4.13
C PHE A 58 8.54 -3.49 4.66
N LEU A 59 8.08 -3.82 5.87
CA LEU A 59 6.98 -3.11 6.52
C LEU A 59 7.36 -1.64 6.82
N SER A 60 8.60 -1.41 7.26
CA SER A 60 9.12 -0.05 7.48
C SER A 60 9.15 0.76 6.19
N GLN A 61 9.55 0.15 5.07
CA GLN A 61 9.53 0.80 3.76
C GLN A 61 8.11 1.15 3.30
N LEU A 62 7.14 0.25 3.53
CA LEU A 62 5.72 0.48 3.26
C LEU A 62 5.18 1.67 4.07
N LEU A 63 5.41 1.68 5.39
CA LEU A 63 4.95 2.73 6.29
C LEU A 63 5.60 4.09 5.97
N ARG A 64 6.90 4.11 5.64
CA ARG A 64 7.58 5.31 5.15
C ARG A 64 6.98 5.83 3.85
N THR A 65 6.57 4.93 2.95
CA THR A 65 5.99 5.32 1.65
C THR A 65 4.66 6.03 1.83
N ILE A 66 3.82 5.57 2.76
CA ILE A 66 2.54 6.22 3.09
C ILE A 66 2.67 7.41 4.08
N HIS A 67 3.90 7.92 4.27
CA HIS A 67 4.21 9.02 5.19
C HIS A 67 3.89 8.75 6.68
N ARG A 68 3.75 7.48 7.09
CA ARG A 68 3.59 7.05 8.49
C ARG A 68 4.93 6.71 9.13
N ALA A 69 5.82 7.70 9.16
CA ALA A 69 7.13 7.58 9.81
C ALA A 69 6.98 7.35 11.34
N ASP A 70 5.91 7.88 11.95
CA ASP A 70 5.53 7.64 13.36
C ASP A 70 5.44 6.15 13.71
N LEU A 71 4.87 5.35 12.80
CA LEU A 71 4.73 3.90 12.98
C LEU A 71 6.02 3.15 12.64
N THR A 72 6.87 3.75 11.80
CA THR A 72 8.18 3.18 11.48
C THR A 72 9.12 3.28 12.68
N ASP A 73 9.10 4.39 13.40
CA ASP A 73 9.90 4.58 14.62
C ASP A 73 9.53 3.55 15.71
N LEU A 74 8.28 3.10 15.76
CA LEU A 74 7.83 2.02 16.65
C LEU A 74 8.43 0.65 16.27
N LEU A 75 8.70 0.41 14.99
CA LEU A 75 9.35 -0.80 14.49
C LEU A 75 10.86 -0.73 14.69
N GLU A 76 11.48 0.40 14.33
CA GLU A 76 12.93 0.63 14.43
C GLU A 76 13.40 0.74 15.89
N GLY A 77 12.59 1.29 16.79
CA GLY A 77 12.86 1.28 18.24
C GLY A 77 12.97 -0.13 18.85
N SER A 78 12.51 -1.15 18.13
CA SER A 78 12.61 -2.56 18.53
C SER A 78 13.63 -3.38 17.72
N CYS A 79 14.14 -2.83 16.62
CA CYS A 79 15.02 -3.54 15.69
C CYS A 79 16.27 -2.70 15.42
N ILE A 80 17.37 -3.10 16.08
CA ILE A 80 18.74 -2.67 15.82
C ILE A 80 18.97 -2.69 14.30
N GLU A 81 19.24 -1.52 13.73
CA GLU A 81 19.79 -1.24 12.39
C GLU A 81 19.99 -2.52 11.54
N GLN A 82 18.92 -3.04 10.95
CA GLN A 82 19.08 -4.12 9.99
C GLN A 82 19.40 -3.47 8.64
N GLU A 83 20.68 -3.52 8.30
CA GLU A 83 21.26 -3.11 7.03
C GLU A 83 20.33 -3.49 5.87
N GLU A 84 20.01 -2.49 5.04
CA GLU A 84 19.43 -2.68 3.71
C GLU A 84 20.40 -3.53 2.90
N THR A 85 20.25 -4.85 3.01
CA THR A 85 21.02 -5.82 2.27
C THR A 85 20.38 -5.98 0.90
N ASP A 86 21.18 -6.14 -0.16
CA ASP A 86 20.75 -6.25 -1.57
C ASP A 86 19.68 -7.33 -1.86
N ALA A 87 19.36 -8.18 -0.88
CA ALA A 87 18.37 -9.25 -0.95
C ALA A 87 17.02 -8.91 -0.28
N SER A 88 16.86 -7.73 0.33
CA SER A 88 15.58 -7.33 0.91
C SER A 88 14.55 -7.11 -0.21
N PRO A 89 13.32 -7.65 -0.11
CA PRO A 89 12.28 -7.37 -1.09
C PRO A 89 12.04 -5.86 -1.12
N ILE A 90 12.22 -5.24 -2.29
CA ILE A 90 12.07 -3.79 -2.47
C ILE A 90 10.71 -3.52 -3.10
N LEU A 91 10.00 -2.51 -2.62
CA LEU A 91 8.83 -2.00 -3.33
C LEU A 91 9.17 -1.61 -4.76
N SER A 92 8.31 -2.00 -5.69
CA SER A 92 8.43 -1.64 -7.09
C SER A 92 8.44 -0.12 -7.25
N GLN A 93 9.49 0.42 -7.88
CA GLN A 93 9.60 1.87 -8.12
C GLN A 93 8.41 2.40 -8.93
N TYR A 94 7.84 1.56 -9.79
CA TYR A 94 6.62 1.88 -10.54
C TYR A 94 5.42 2.09 -9.61
N ARG A 95 5.20 1.19 -8.64
CA ARG A 95 4.12 1.32 -7.64
C ARG A 95 4.31 2.57 -6.78
N VAL A 96 5.53 2.84 -6.34
CA VAL A 96 5.86 4.05 -5.57
C VAL A 96 5.60 5.32 -6.39
N MET A 97 5.92 5.32 -7.68
CA MET A 97 5.61 6.44 -8.58
C MET A 97 4.11 6.68 -8.70
N LEU A 98 3.31 5.63 -8.93
CA LEU A 98 1.84 5.74 -9.02
C LEU A 98 1.24 6.24 -7.69
N TYR A 99 1.77 5.76 -6.57
CA TYR A 99 1.36 6.24 -5.25
C TYR A 99 1.62 7.73 -5.08
N ARG A 100 2.80 8.23 -5.44
CA ARG A 100 3.12 9.66 -5.36
C ARG A 100 2.18 10.51 -6.21
N ILE A 101 1.86 10.06 -7.42
CA ILE A 101 0.89 10.75 -8.28
C ILE A 101 -0.48 10.80 -7.60
N HIS A 102 -0.92 9.70 -6.98
CA HIS A 102 -2.16 9.68 -6.19
C HIS A 102 -2.12 10.62 -4.98
N ALA A 103 -1.03 10.63 -4.22
CA ALA A 103 -0.88 11.48 -3.03
C ALA A 103 -0.95 12.98 -3.38
N ASP A 104 -0.42 13.37 -4.54
CA ASP A 104 -0.50 14.74 -5.06
C ASP A 104 -1.82 15.06 -5.79
N MET A 105 -2.71 14.07 -5.97
CA MET A 105 -3.97 14.26 -6.69
C MET A 105 -5.05 14.89 -5.80
N THR A 106 -5.61 15.99 -6.28
CA THR A 106 -6.85 16.54 -5.71
C THR A 106 -8.07 15.79 -6.27
N LYS A 107 -9.21 15.94 -5.58
CA LYS A 107 -10.49 15.42 -6.09
C LYS A 107 -10.84 15.94 -7.49
N GLU A 108 -10.54 17.22 -7.76
CA GLU A 108 -10.74 17.81 -9.09
C GLU A 108 -9.84 17.16 -10.15
N ASN A 109 -8.59 16.84 -9.80
CA ASN A 109 -7.68 16.13 -10.70
C ASN A 109 -8.18 14.71 -10.99
N LEU A 110 -8.73 14.02 -9.99
CA LEU A 110 -9.33 12.70 -10.16
C LEU A 110 -10.57 12.76 -11.08
N ASP A 111 -11.46 13.73 -10.89
CA ASP A 111 -12.64 13.89 -11.74
C ASP A 111 -12.25 14.19 -13.20
N LYS A 112 -11.22 15.04 -13.41
CA LYS A 112 -10.64 15.28 -14.73
C LYS A 112 -10.03 14.03 -15.33
N MET A 113 -9.28 13.25 -14.55
CA MET A 113 -8.69 11.99 -15.00
C MET A 113 -9.78 11.01 -15.46
N LYS A 114 -10.85 10.83 -14.67
CA LYS A 114 -11.99 9.97 -15.05
C LYS A 114 -12.65 10.45 -16.33
N TYR A 115 -12.85 11.76 -16.48
CA TYR A 115 -13.42 12.33 -17.70
C TYR A 115 -12.55 12.04 -18.93
N LEU A 116 -11.23 12.23 -18.81
CA LEU A 116 -10.27 11.97 -19.89
C LEU A 116 -10.13 10.48 -20.25
N LEU A 117 -10.51 9.57 -19.36
CA LEU A 117 -10.44 8.12 -19.57
C LEU A 117 -11.79 7.49 -19.95
N ASN A 118 -12.86 8.28 -20.06
CA ASN A 118 -14.21 7.80 -20.36
C ASN A 118 -14.34 7.15 -21.75
N ASP A 119 -13.37 7.41 -22.64
CA ASP A 119 -13.24 6.79 -23.96
C ASP A 119 -12.44 5.47 -23.94
N LYS A 120 -11.63 5.24 -22.90
CA LYS A 120 -10.75 4.06 -22.77
C LYS A 120 -11.24 3.04 -21.73
N LEU A 121 -11.86 3.50 -20.66
CA LEU A 121 -12.41 2.67 -19.59
C LEU A 121 -13.93 2.72 -19.60
N SER A 122 -14.58 1.63 -19.17
CA SER A 122 -16.04 1.63 -19.08
C SER A 122 -16.50 2.57 -17.97
N LYS A 123 -17.63 3.26 -18.19
CA LYS A 123 -18.25 4.13 -17.17
C LYS A 123 -18.42 3.41 -15.84
N LYS A 124 -18.76 2.12 -15.85
CA LYS A 124 -18.92 1.32 -14.63
C LYS A 124 -17.61 1.22 -13.83
N GLN A 125 -16.46 1.04 -14.49
CA GLN A 125 -15.16 0.97 -13.82
C GLN A 125 -14.76 2.32 -13.21
N LEU A 126 -15.01 3.41 -13.94
CA LEU A 126 -14.71 4.77 -13.48
C LEU A 126 -15.61 5.22 -12.31
N GLU A 127 -16.87 4.79 -12.29
CA GLU A 127 -17.81 5.05 -11.18
C GLU A 127 -17.44 4.26 -9.93
N MET A 128 -16.96 3.02 -10.08
CA MET A 128 -16.52 2.18 -8.94
C MET A 128 -15.15 2.61 -8.38
N SER A 129 -14.34 3.31 -9.17
CA SER A 129 -13.03 3.80 -8.74
C SER A 129 -13.19 5.00 -7.81
N SER A 130 -12.85 4.85 -6.54
CA SER A 130 -12.98 5.91 -5.53
C SER A 130 -11.74 6.81 -5.46
N THR A 131 -10.58 6.25 -5.79
CA THR A 131 -9.27 6.89 -5.74
C THR A 131 -8.55 6.80 -7.09
N ALA A 132 -7.46 7.55 -7.26
CA ALA A 132 -6.62 7.41 -8.45
C ALA A 132 -5.93 6.04 -8.51
N LEU A 133 -5.63 5.44 -7.35
CA LEU A 133 -5.07 4.10 -7.27
C LEU A 133 -6.01 3.07 -7.89
N ASP A 134 -7.31 3.17 -7.61
CA ASP A 134 -8.32 2.31 -8.23
C ASP A 134 -8.31 2.44 -9.76
N VAL A 135 -8.22 3.68 -10.27
CA VAL A 135 -8.17 3.94 -11.71
C VAL A 135 -6.89 3.37 -12.34
N PHE A 136 -5.72 3.58 -11.72
CA PHE A 136 -4.48 2.98 -12.21
C PHE A 136 -4.57 1.46 -12.26
N ALA A 137 -5.18 0.88 -11.24
CA ALA A 137 -5.34 -0.56 -11.16
C ALA A 137 -6.35 -1.09 -12.21
N GLU A 138 -7.36 -0.32 -12.64
CA GLU A 138 -8.22 -0.69 -13.78
C GLU A 138 -7.52 -0.56 -15.15
N MET A 139 -6.40 0.15 -15.23
CA MET A 139 -5.62 0.34 -16.45
C MET A 139 -4.49 -0.69 -16.64
N GLU A 140 -4.18 -1.48 -15.61
CA GLU A 140 -3.21 -2.58 -15.65
C GLU A 140 -3.80 -3.86 -16.26
#